data_AF-A0A7K2ZPM8-F1
#
_entry.id   AF-A0A7K2ZPM8-F1
#
_cell.length_a   1.000
_cell.length_b   1.000
_cell.length_c   1.000
_cell.angle_alpha   90.00
_cell.angle_beta   90.00
_cell.angle_gamma   90.00
#
_symmetry.space_group_name_H-M   'P 1'
#
loop_
_entity.id
_entity.type
_entity.pdbx_description
1 polymer ?
#
loop_
_entity_poly.entity_id
_entity_poly.type
_entity_poly.pdbx_seq_one_letter_code
_entity_poly.pdbx_strand_id
1 'polypeptide(L)'
;AAVLGFSDNVWGQLLALATGVAMLMRAHLFRYTAQVGCTLAAGLGSLVFLGLGLSLNPPLTLVRDALRGDGAALDIRTVWLAAAVACVAALITAIGLIVPRKGVTPFWGRFLEIAETAVLLTLLPLCLAVFDVYRSIRALTS
;
A
#
# COMPACT_ATOMS: atom_id res chain seq x y z
N ALA A 1 -1.38 -8.37 5.72
CA ALA A 1 -1.92 -7.38 4.77
C ALA A 1 -3.43 -7.38 4.73
N ALA A 2 -4.10 -8.51 4.43
CA ALA A 2 -5.57 -8.57 4.35
C ALA A 2 -6.27 -7.93 5.57
N VAL A 3 -6.02 -8.43 6.78
CA VAL A 3 -6.63 -7.88 8.02
C VAL A 3 -6.38 -6.37 8.21
N LEU A 4 -5.21 -5.87 7.80
CA LEU A 4 -4.83 -4.47 7.94
C LEU A 4 -5.47 -3.57 6.87
N GLY A 5 -5.65 -4.08 5.65
CA GLY A 5 -6.31 -3.34 4.57
C GLY A 5 -7.81 -3.14 4.80
N PHE A 6 -8.45 -4.09 5.48
CA PHE A 6 -9.86 -4.00 5.90
C PHE A 6 -10.06 -3.25 7.24
N SER A 7 -8.97 -2.84 7.91
CA SER A 7 -9.06 -2.11 9.17
C SER A 7 -9.48 -0.65 8.95
N ASP A 8 -10.26 -0.11 9.88
CA ASP A 8 -10.59 1.33 9.95
C ASP A 8 -9.41 2.19 10.46
N ASN A 9 -8.28 1.56 10.81
CA ASN A 9 -7.09 2.26 11.26
C ASN A 9 -6.19 2.66 10.07
N VAL A 10 -6.03 3.96 9.86
CA VAL A 10 -5.15 4.56 8.83
C VAL A 10 -3.72 4.02 8.94
N TRP A 11 -3.19 3.80 10.15
CA TRP A 11 -1.86 3.23 10.34
C TRP A 11 -1.77 1.78 9.86
N GLY A 12 -2.85 1.01 10.00
CA GLY A 12 -2.93 -0.36 9.48
C GLY A 12 -2.91 -0.38 7.96
N GLN A 13 -3.65 0.52 7.32
CA GLN A 13 -3.67 0.69 5.88
C GLN A 13 -2.30 1.13 5.33
N LEU A 14 -1.63 2.09 5.99
CA LEU A 14 -0.26 2.50 5.65
C LEU A 14 0.75 1.37 5.82
N LEU A 15 0.63 0.57 6.88
CA LEU A 15 1.48 -0.61 7.09
C LEU A 15 1.25 -1.66 6.00
N ALA A 16 0.00 -1.89 5.59
CA ALA A 16 -0.33 -2.80 4.48
C ALA A 16 0.25 -2.32 3.15
N LEU A 17 0.20 -1.01 2.88
CA LEU A 17 0.83 -0.38 1.72
C LEU A 17 2.35 -0.57 1.75
N ALA A 18 3.01 -0.17 2.85
CA ALA A 18 4.46 -0.27 3.00
C ALA A 18 4.95 -1.72 2.88
N THR A 19 4.20 -2.68 3.45
CA THR A 19 4.51 -4.11 3.33
C THR A 19 4.39 -4.60 1.88
N GLY A 20 3.32 -4.19 1.17
CA GLY A 20 3.13 -4.53 -0.24
C GLY A 20 4.25 -3.98 -1.12
N VAL A 21 4.60 -2.71 -0.95
CA VAL A 21 5.70 -2.04 -1.67
C VAL A 21 7.04 -2.71 -1.36
N ALA A 22 7.32 -3.01 -0.08
CA ALA A 22 8.53 -3.72 0.31
C ALA A 22 8.65 -5.08 -0.40
N MET A 23 7.57 -5.87 -0.46
CA MET A 23 7.58 -7.16 -1.16
C MET A 23 7.83 -7.04 -2.67
N LEU A 24 7.26 -6.00 -3.31
CA LEU A 24 7.52 -5.73 -4.74
C LEU A 24 8.98 -5.33 -4.99
N MET A 25 9.53 -4.44 -4.16
CA MET A 25 10.93 -4.01 -4.26
C MET A 25 11.89 -5.18 -4.04
N ARG A 26 11.60 -6.06 -3.07
CA ARG A 26 12.45 -7.19 -2.69
C ARG A 26 12.54 -8.29 -3.75
N ALA A 27 11.63 -8.31 -4.72
CA ALA A 27 11.57 -9.35 -5.75
C ALA A 27 12.88 -9.44 -6.57
N HIS A 28 13.62 -8.34 -6.70
CA HIS A 28 14.89 -8.32 -7.45
C HIS A 28 16.04 -9.06 -6.74
N LEU A 29 15.97 -9.29 -5.42
CA LEU A 29 17.02 -9.97 -4.66
C LEU A 29 17.04 -11.48 -4.88
N PHE A 30 15.93 -12.06 -5.34
CA PHE A 30 15.81 -13.49 -5.51
C PHE A 30 16.29 -13.94 -6.88
N ARG A 31 17.19 -14.92 -6.91
CA ARG A 31 17.68 -15.54 -8.16
C ARG A 31 16.73 -16.58 -8.73
N TYR A 32 15.88 -17.19 -7.89
CA TYR A 32 14.94 -18.23 -8.32
C TYR A 32 13.62 -17.63 -8.76
N THR A 33 13.18 -17.97 -9.98
CA THR A 33 11.90 -17.51 -10.57
C THR A 33 10.69 -17.80 -9.68
N ALA A 34 10.68 -18.95 -8.98
CA ALA A 34 9.63 -19.27 -8.03
C ALA A 34 9.57 -18.27 -6.85
N GLN A 35 10.72 -17.84 -6.33
CA GLN A 35 10.80 -16.88 -5.23
C GLN A 35 10.42 -15.47 -5.70
N VAL A 36 10.86 -15.08 -6.90
CA VAL A 36 10.45 -13.82 -7.54
C VAL A 36 8.94 -13.80 -7.76
N GLY A 37 8.38 -14.88 -8.32
CA GLY A 37 6.95 -15.00 -8.56
C GLY A 37 6.12 -14.90 -7.28
N CYS A 38 6.51 -15.62 -6.22
CA CYS A 38 5.83 -15.58 -4.93
C CYS A 38 5.88 -14.19 -4.27
N THR A 39 7.02 -13.51 -4.30
CA THR A 39 7.17 -12.18 -3.69
C THR A 39 6.42 -11.10 -4.46
N LEU A 40 6.46 -11.16 -5.79
CA LEU A 40 5.67 -10.28 -6.65
C LEU A 40 4.18 -10.48 -6.44
N ALA A 41 3.72 -11.74 -6.39
CA ALA A 41 2.32 -12.08 -6.11
C ALA A 41 1.90 -11.62 -4.70
N ALA A 42 2.75 -11.77 -3.69
CA ALA A 42 2.47 -11.29 -2.33
C ALA A 42 2.35 -9.76 -2.27
N GLY A 43 3.26 -9.05 -2.97
CA GLY A 43 3.23 -7.59 -3.06
C GLY A 43 1.98 -7.07 -3.77
N LEU A 44 1.68 -7.61 -4.96
CA LEU A 44 0.48 -7.26 -5.72
C LEU A 44 -0.80 -7.63 -4.97
N GLY A 45 -0.85 -8.83 -4.38
CA GLY A 45 -1.98 -9.27 -3.56
C GLY A 45 -2.23 -8.33 -2.39
N SER A 46 -1.18 -7.85 -1.72
CA SER A 46 -1.29 -6.86 -0.65
C SER A 46 -1.96 -5.55 -1.13
N LEU A 47 -1.55 -5.05 -2.30
CA LEU A 47 -2.14 -3.83 -2.88
C LEU A 47 -3.60 -4.02 -3.30
N VAL A 48 -3.92 -5.19 -3.87
CA VAL A 48 -5.32 -5.54 -4.21
C VAL A 48 -6.18 -5.62 -2.95
N PHE A 49 -5.72 -6.30 -1.91
CA PHE A 49 -6.47 -6.37 -0.65
C PHE A 49 -6.62 -5.01 0.03
N LEU A 50 -5.61 -4.14 -0.06
CA LEU A 50 -5.72 -2.77 0.45
C LEU A 50 -6.76 -1.96 -0.34
N GLY A 51 -6.72 -2.01 -1.67
CA GLY A 51 -7.70 -1.34 -2.53
C GLY A 51 -9.13 -1.84 -2.30
N LEU A 52 -9.29 -3.16 -2.14
CA LEU A 52 -10.57 -3.78 -1.78
C LEU A 52 -11.04 -3.33 -0.39
N GLY A 53 -10.16 -3.34 0.62
CA GLY A 53 -10.50 -2.89 1.96
C GLY A 53 -10.95 -1.42 2.00
N LEU A 54 -10.24 -0.54 1.28
CA LEU A 54 -10.63 0.87 1.14
C LEU A 54 -11.97 1.05 0.42
N SER A 55 -12.26 0.21 -0.57
CA SER A 55 -13.48 0.32 -1.38
C SER A 55 -14.70 -0.28 -0.68
N LEU A 56 -14.53 -1.43 -0.02
CA LEU A 56 -15.60 -2.21 0.61
C LEU A 56 -15.92 -1.74 2.03
N ASN A 57 -15.04 -0.97 2.68
CA ASN A 57 -15.27 -0.41 4.00
C ASN A 57 -15.26 1.13 3.96
N PRO A 58 -16.29 1.78 3.38
CA PRO A 58 -16.44 3.22 3.43
C PRO A 58 -16.77 3.69 4.85
N PRO A 59 -16.26 4.87 5.28
CA PRO A 59 -16.53 5.37 6.63
C PRO A 59 -18.03 5.63 6.84
N LEU A 60 -18.53 5.21 8.01
CA LEU A 60 -19.97 5.23 8.34
C LEU A 60 -20.61 6.62 8.26
N THR A 61 -19.84 7.68 8.44
CA THR A 61 -20.31 9.07 8.29
C THR A 61 -20.76 9.34 6.85
N LEU A 62 -19.91 9.00 5.87
CA LEU A 62 -20.22 9.19 4.44
C LEU A 62 -21.42 8.35 4.00
N VAL A 63 -21.55 7.13 4.52
CA VAL A 63 -22.71 6.27 4.21
C VAL A 63 -24.00 6.87 4.77
N ARG A 64 -23.96 7.39 6.00
CA ARG A 64 -25.12 8.05 6.62
C ARG A 64 -25.53 9.32 5.89
N ASP A 65 -24.56 10.11 5.45
CA ASP A 65 -24.83 11.35 4.70
C ASP A 65 -25.39 11.03 3.31
N ALA A 66 -24.87 10.01 2.64
CA ALA A 66 -25.44 9.49 1.39
C ALA A 66 -26.89 8.99 1.56
N LEU A 67 -27.18 8.26 2.65
CA LEU A 67 -28.55 7.83 2.98
C LEU A 67 -29.50 9.00 3.29
N ARG A 68 -28.96 10.15 3.71
CA ARG A 68 -29.71 11.40 3.93
C ARG A 68 -29.86 12.23 2.65
N GLY A 69 -29.32 11.77 1.52
CA GLY A 69 -29.39 12.43 0.22
C GLY A 69 -28.15 13.24 -0.17
N ASP A 70 -27.12 13.31 0.69
CA ASP A 70 -25.85 13.99 0.39
C ASP A 70 -24.74 12.97 0.08
N GLY A 71 -24.76 12.45 -1.14
CA GLY A 71 -23.82 11.42 -1.63
C GLY A 71 -22.51 11.97 -2.21
N ALA A 72 -22.37 13.28 -2.36
CA ALA A 72 -21.30 13.89 -3.15
C ALA A 72 -19.89 13.50 -2.63
N ALA A 73 -19.70 13.49 -1.32
CA ALA A 73 -18.43 13.12 -0.70
C ALA A 73 -18.07 11.64 -0.91
N LEU A 74 -19.07 10.75 -0.94
CA LEU A 74 -18.87 9.33 -1.21
C LEU A 74 -18.50 9.10 -2.69
N ASP A 75 -19.17 9.79 -3.61
CA ASP A 75 -18.88 9.72 -5.05
C ASP A 75 -17.46 10.20 -5.36
N ILE A 76 -17.07 11.35 -4.82
CA ILE A 76 -15.71 11.90 -4.99
C ILE A 76 -14.65 10.92 -4.49
N ARG A 77 -14.84 10.33 -3.29
CA ARG A 77 -13.93 9.32 -2.75
C ARG A 77 -13.81 8.11 -3.68
N THR A 78 -14.93 7.64 -4.21
CA THR A 78 -14.98 6.47 -5.10
C THR A 78 -14.24 6.73 -6.41
N VAL A 79 -14.42 7.91 -6.99
CA VAL A 79 -13.67 8.36 -8.19
C VAL A 79 -12.17 8.42 -7.91
N TRP A 80 -11.75 9.00 -6.78
CA TRP A 80 -10.33 9.06 -6.41
C TRP A 80 -9.71 7.69 -6.17
N LEU A 81 -10.43 6.76 -5.54
CA LEU A 81 -9.97 5.39 -5.36
C LEU A 81 -9.84 4.66 -6.70
N ALA A 82 -10.82 4.79 -7.59
CA ALA A 82 -10.77 4.21 -8.93
C ALA A 82 -9.60 4.78 -9.74
N ALA A 83 -9.38 6.09 -9.69
CA ALA A 83 -8.26 6.76 -10.35
C ALA A 83 -6.91 6.29 -9.79
N ALA A 84 -6.80 6.12 -8.46
CA ALA A 84 -5.58 5.61 -7.83
C ALA A 84 -5.27 4.17 -8.27
N VAL A 85 -6.28 3.29 -8.28
CA VAL A 85 -6.14 1.90 -8.74
C VAL A 85 -5.75 1.86 -10.23
N ALA A 86 -6.41 2.65 -11.07
CA ALA A 86 -6.09 2.74 -12.49
C ALA A 86 -4.66 3.24 -12.72
N CYS A 87 -4.22 4.25 -11.96
CA CYS A 87 -2.87 4.78 -12.03
C CYS A 87 -1.81 3.73 -11.64
N VAL A 88 -2.02 3.00 -10.54
CA VAL A 88 -1.11 1.93 -10.09
C VAL A 88 -1.05 0.80 -11.12
N ALA A 89 -2.20 0.37 -11.65
CA ALA A 89 -2.27 -0.66 -12.69
C ALA A 89 -1.52 -0.22 -13.96
N ALA A 90 -1.78 1.00 -14.44
CA ALA A 90 -1.10 1.57 -15.60
C ALA A 90 0.41 1.66 -15.39
N LEU A 91 0.86 2.06 -14.18
CA LEU A 91 2.28 2.12 -13.83
C LEU A 91 2.94 0.74 -13.88
N ILE A 92 2.33 -0.28 -13.26
CA ILE A 92 2.86 -1.65 -13.26
C ILE A 92 2.94 -2.19 -14.69
N THR A 93 1.89 -2.00 -15.48
CA THR A 93 1.86 -2.41 -16.89
C THR A 93 2.93 -1.69 -17.70
N ALA A 94 3.09 -0.38 -17.52
CA ALA A 94 4.12 0.40 -18.20
C ALA A 94 5.53 -0.09 -17.86
N ILE A 95 5.82 -0.36 -16.58
CA ILE A 95 7.10 -0.92 -16.14
C ILE A 95 7.35 -2.27 -16.82
N GLY A 96 6.37 -3.18 -16.80
CA GLY A 96 6.48 -4.51 -17.41
C GLY A 96 6.70 -4.49 -18.92
N LEU A 97 6.19 -3.47 -19.62
CA LEU A 97 6.36 -3.33 -21.08
C LEU A 97 7.63 -2.57 -21.48
N ILE A 98 8.04 -1.56 -20.68
CA ILE A 98 9.12 -0.64 -21.04
C ILE A 98 10.48 -1.16 -20.56
N VAL A 99 10.57 -1.66 -19.32
CA VAL A 99 11.85 -2.04 -18.71
C VAL A 99 12.58 -3.15 -19.48
N PRO A 100 11.92 -4.23 -19.96
CA PRO A 100 12.61 -5.26 -20.73
C PRO A 100 13.16 -4.76 -22.07
N ARG A 101 12.56 -3.71 -22.65
CA ARG A 101 12.96 -3.17 -23.96
C ARG A 101 14.08 -2.14 -23.89
N LYS A 102 14.03 -1.25 -22.88
CA LYS A 102 14.97 -0.12 -22.76
C LYS A 102 16.10 -0.38 -21.76
N GLY A 103 15.94 -1.36 -20.88
CA GLY A 103 16.80 -1.51 -19.71
C GLY A 103 16.60 -0.37 -18.70
N VAL A 104 17.14 -0.56 -17.50
CA VAL A 104 17.18 0.47 -16.44
C VAL A 104 18.60 1.00 -16.36
N THR A 105 18.76 2.32 -16.32
CA THR A 105 20.08 2.93 -16.12
C THR A 105 20.59 2.64 -14.69
N PRO A 106 21.92 2.64 -14.46
CA PRO A 106 22.48 2.39 -13.12
C PRO A 106 21.95 3.34 -12.04
N PHE A 107 21.60 4.56 -12.43
CA PHE A 107 20.94 5.54 -11.56
C PHE A 107 19.63 4.99 -10.98
N TRP A 108 18.76 4.41 -11.80
CA TRP A 108 17.49 3.85 -11.35
C TRP A 108 17.71 2.65 -10.44
N GLY A 109 18.69 1.79 -10.72
CA GLY A 109 19.05 0.68 -9.84
C GLY A 109 19.43 1.17 -8.45
N ARG A 110 20.33 2.16 -8.36
CA ARG A 110 20.76 2.71 -7.06
C ARG A 110 19.65 3.47 -6.34
N PHE A 111 18.81 4.18 -7.07
CA PHE A 111 17.66 4.87 -6.50
C PHE A 111 16.66 3.88 -5.88
N LEU A 112 16.34 2.77 -6.57
CA LEU A 112 15.43 1.74 -6.06
C LEU A 112 15.97 1.07 -4.79
N GLU A 113 17.28 0.86 -4.69
CA GLU A 113 17.93 0.30 -3.49
C GLU A 113 17.78 1.22 -2.26
N ILE A 114 17.96 2.53 -2.46
CA ILE A 114 17.75 3.53 -1.41
C ILE A 114 16.27 3.60 -1.02
N ALA A 115 15.38 3.61 -2.01
CA ALA A 115 13.94 3.63 -1.79
C ALA A 115 13.47 2.40 -1.02
N GLU A 116 13.98 1.21 -1.35
CA GLU A 116 13.69 -0.03 -0.61
C GLU A 116 14.13 0.09 0.84
N THR A 117 15.36 0.55 1.08
CA THR A 117 15.88 0.72 2.44
C THR A 117 15.02 1.69 3.24
N ALA A 118 14.63 2.81 2.63
CA ALA A 118 13.74 3.79 3.26
C ALA A 118 12.39 3.16 3.63
N VAL A 119 11.76 2.42 2.70
CA VAL A 119 10.48 1.73 2.97
C VAL A 119 10.63 0.72 4.10
N LEU A 120 11.68 -0.09 4.11
CA LEU A 120 11.94 -1.07 5.17
C LEU A 120 12.10 -0.40 6.54
N LEU A 121 12.79 0.73 6.60
CA LEU A 121 12.94 1.51 7.84
C LEU A 121 11.62 2.05 8.39
N THR A 122 10.62 2.29 7.53
CA THR A 122 9.27 2.73 7.98
C THR A 122 8.42 1.63 8.59
N LEU A 123 8.74 0.35 8.37
CA LEU A 123 7.90 -0.75 8.84
C LEU A 123 7.82 -0.82 10.37
N LEU A 124 8.95 -0.64 11.05
CA LEU A 124 9.00 -0.68 12.52
C LEU A 124 8.14 0.42 13.18
N PRO A 125 8.29 1.72 12.84
CA PRO A 125 7.46 2.76 13.44
C PRO A 125 5.98 2.61 13.07
N LEU A 126 5.66 2.14 11.85
CA LEU A 126 4.29 1.86 11.46
C LEU A 126 3.67 0.73 12.30
N CYS A 127 4.41 -0.35 12.57
CA CYS A 127 3.95 -1.40 13.47
C CYS A 127 3.65 -0.85 14.87
N LEU A 128 4.54 -0.01 15.42
CA LEU A 128 4.33 0.61 16.74
C LEU A 128 3.12 1.55 16.76
N ALA A 129 2.89 2.28 15.67
CA ALA A 129 1.72 3.15 15.51
C ALA A 129 0.41 2.36 15.43
N VAL A 130 0.41 1.21 14.74
CA VAL A 130 -0.76 0.31 14.68
C VAL A 130 -1.17 -0.18 16.07
N PHE A 131 -0.20 -0.44 16.94
CA PHE A 131 -0.45 -0.90 18.33
C PHE A 131 -0.64 0.24 19.35
N ASP A 132 -0.69 1.51 18.91
CA ASP A 132 -0.83 2.70 19.78
C ASP A 132 0.19 2.74 20.96
N VAL A 133 1.38 2.17 20.74
CA VAL A 133 2.42 2.02 21.77
C VAL A 133 2.91 3.37 22.27
N TYR A 134 3.12 4.33 21.36
CA TYR A 134 3.57 5.67 21.71
C TYR A 134 2.59 6.41 22.62
N ARG A 135 1.28 6.23 22.38
CA ARG A 135 0.24 6.83 23.22
C ARG A 135 0.17 6.17 24.59
N SER A 136 0.29 4.84 24.63
CA SER A 136 0.33 4.06 25.87
C SER A 136 1.51 4.47 26.76
N ILE A 137 2.70 4.60 26.20
CA ILE A 137 3.90 5.03 26.97
C ILE A 137 3.73 6.46 27.48
N ARG A 138 3.18 7.37 26.67
CA ARG A 138 2.90 8.75 27.10
C ARG A 138 1.88 8.82 28.24
N ALA A 139 0.87 7.95 28.23
CA ALA A 139 -0.14 7.90 29.29
C ALA A 139 0.40 7.40 30.64
N LEU A 140 1.48 6.61 30.65
CA LEU A 140 2.13 6.13 31.88
C LEU A 140 3.05 7.17 32.54
N THR A 141 3.47 8.19 31.79
CA THR A 141 4.40 9.22 32.29
C THR A 141 3.71 10.57 32.59
N SER A 142 2.39 10.66 32.41
CA SER A 142 1.57 11.83 32.71
C SER A 142 0.70 11.58 33.94
#